data_AF-A0A813LJA2-F1
#
_entry.id   AF-A0A813LJA2-F1
#
_cell.length_a   1.000
_cell.length_b   1.000
_cell.length_c   1.000
_cell.angle_alpha   90.00
_cell.angle_beta   90.00
_cell.angle_gamma   90.00
#
_symmetry.space_group_name_H-M   'P 1'
#
loop_
_entity.id
_entity.type
_entity.pdbx_description
1 polymer ?
#
loop_
_entity_poly.entity_id
_entity_poly.type
_entity_poly.pdbx_seq_one_letter_code
_entity_poly.pdbx_strand_id
1 'polypeptide(L)'
;MVAAEESNLLPATPQQRSPPCHTSVPLGLEGLWRQREKDYFLDVADDGYVIASCLEMDESEVASIQQSCSSGDWPICTATDCLGECVAAGCSCNRFVNPAARDGFLRTAARQIADVAAGQTEVCYASLGCGFLRFDFCLLEHLLSIGVPVTAVHLVDPQYDPSEKAHGPHRVALSQFASWFSGLHRGVDVYAHTSLEKFSFEARRSQALPVAILQVDCSELTVVFDAQVKPVLEEVLRYGGLFCALTAREGASGVGSSGSTDAWGEVWRLSPESGRMKLVSKLRFRPGEEGTELGLDEPLPPVSGSLTEALKGLPQVFLFYWDVRDSKDLAGWWFGDKIGGGQVWSRNVSSSLAPPMKGWRCPVDGPALQHFVCVPKIRPKQETMDDEAVQGNNKRAVGNGGSQNGAVPSANKRQREEAQRLVLSSNLGKDAPDKIRALCGPFLRRGSNHGRSTYFQAESNCWLYYWDTRDGPDFSGWWLGRRVGGAEVFGLAKTDSMMPPDRGWQVPHDESVRRDVSLRVVGDDEELPDALADEEEEEREEQVKMPEQERLTIVRQMVSKYESVADKAIETARRVLGTEGDLFEEGVRAACELLQ
;
A
#
# COMPACT_ATOMS: atom_id res chain seq x y z
N MET A 1 -62.64 -14.14 72.99
CA MET A 1 -62.47 -13.73 71.58
C MET A 1 -61.41 -12.64 71.53
N VAL A 2 -60.18 -13.01 71.15
CA VAL A 2 -59.20 -12.28 70.30
C VAL A 2 -57.95 -13.17 70.29
N ALA A 3 -57.39 -13.33 69.09
CA ALA A 3 -56.39 -14.32 68.69
C ALA A 3 -55.00 -14.04 69.27
N ALA A 4 -54.21 -15.11 69.43
CA ALA A 4 -52.78 -15.08 69.69
C ALA A 4 -52.03 -15.45 68.40
N GLU A 5 -51.05 -14.63 68.03
CA GLU A 5 -50.12 -14.86 66.93
C GLU A 5 -48.96 -15.75 67.39
N GLU A 6 -48.78 -16.90 66.73
CA GLU A 6 -47.56 -17.71 66.79
C GLU A 6 -46.66 -17.34 65.60
N SER A 7 -45.43 -16.91 65.89
CA SER A 7 -44.38 -16.69 64.90
C SER A 7 -43.41 -17.88 64.89
N ASN A 8 -43.36 -18.56 63.74
CA ASN A 8 -42.45 -19.67 63.46
C ASN A 8 -41.03 -19.16 63.14
N LEU A 9 -40.05 -19.62 63.92
CA LEU A 9 -38.62 -19.51 63.61
C LEU A 9 -38.17 -20.76 62.86
N LEU A 10 -37.67 -20.58 61.63
CA LEU A 10 -36.99 -21.62 60.85
C LEU A 10 -35.49 -21.71 61.22
N PRO A 11 -34.87 -22.90 61.16
CA PRO A 11 -33.45 -23.07 61.48
C PRO A 11 -32.54 -22.66 60.32
N ALA A 12 -31.43 -22.00 60.65
CA ALA A 12 -30.41 -21.57 59.71
C ALA A 12 -29.63 -22.76 59.10
N THR A 13 -29.46 -22.73 57.79
CA THR A 13 -28.65 -23.66 57.00
C THR A 13 -27.15 -23.44 57.24
N PRO A 14 -26.30 -24.48 57.24
CA PRO A 14 -24.86 -24.33 57.46
C PRO A 14 -24.18 -23.75 56.23
N GLN A 15 -23.46 -22.63 56.41
CA GLN A 15 -22.58 -22.06 55.39
C GLN A 15 -21.45 -23.03 55.03
N GLN A 16 -21.47 -23.54 53.80
CA GLN A 16 -20.31 -24.17 53.17
C GLN A 16 -19.20 -23.12 53.00
N ARG A 17 -18.03 -23.38 53.59
CA ARG A 17 -16.81 -22.60 53.36
C ARG A 17 -16.24 -22.97 51.99
N SER A 18 -16.19 -21.99 51.09
CA SER A 18 -15.45 -22.05 49.84
C SER A 18 -13.94 -22.17 50.12
N PRO A 19 -13.15 -22.87 49.28
CA PRO A 19 -11.71 -22.94 49.43
C PRO A 19 -11.07 -21.55 49.20
N PRO A 20 -9.89 -21.29 49.80
CA PRO A 20 -9.22 -20.00 49.68
C PRO A 20 -8.78 -19.78 48.23
N CYS A 21 -9.42 -18.82 47.56
CA CYS A 21 -8.95 -18.27 46.31
C CYS A 21 -7.59 -17.61 46.58
N HIS A 22 -6.52 -18.11 45.97
CA HIS A 22 -5.19 -17.52 46.07
C HIS A 22 -5.24 -16.09 45.53
N THR A 23 -5.23 -15.10 46.41
CA THR A 23 -5.09 -13.68 46.07
C THR A 23 -3.63 -13.40 45.70
N SER A 24 -3.21 -13.81 44.51
CA SER A 24 -2.05 -13.21 43.87
C SER A 24 -2.37 -11.74 43.59
N VAL A 25 -1.48 -10.83 44.00
CA VAL A 25 -1.52 -9.41 43.64
C VAL A 25 -1.75 -9.31 42.13
N PRO A 26 -2.74 -8.51 41.64
CA PRO A 26 -2.95 -8.40 40.20
C PRO A 26 -1.67 -7.81 39.62
N LEU A 27 -0.96 -8.61 38.83
CA LEU A 27 0.07 -8.08 37.96
C LEU A 27 -0.62 -7.01 37.10
N GLY A 28 -0.07 -5.80 37.04
CA GLY A 28 -0.52 -4.83 36.06
C GLY A 28 -0.45 -5.43 34.65
N LEU A 29 -1.21 -4.89 33.69
CA LEU A 29 -1.30 -5.38 32.30
C LEU A 29 0.08 -5.72 31.69
N GLU A 30 1.09 -4.90 32.00
CA GLU A 30 2.48 -5.11 31.58
C GLU A 30 3.15 -6.37 32.16
N GLY A 31 2.84 -6.73 33.41
CA GLY A 31 3.32 -7.94 34.05
C GLY A 31 2.68 -9.20 33.47
N LEU A 32 1.40 -9.13 33.10
CA LEU A 32 0.70 -10.19 32.38
C LEU A 32 1.37 -10.43 31.01
N TRP A 33 1.60 -9.36 30.23
CA TRP A 33 2.24 -9.48 28.92
C TRP A 33 3.65 -10.07 28.96
N ARG A 34 4.48 -9.66 29.92
CA ARG A 34 5.83 -10.24 30.09
C ARG A 34 5.80 -11.71 30.50
N GLN A 35 4.77 -12.13 31.23
CA GLN A 35 4.57 -13.54 31.52
C GLN A 35 4.20 -14.31 30.25
N ARG A 36 3.23 -13.78 29.50
CA ARG A 36 2.71 -14.39 28.26
C ARG A 36 3.71 -14.43 27.11
N GLU A 37 4.62 -13.47 27.02
CA GLU A 37 5.70 -13.48 26.01
C GLU A 37 6.55 -14.76 26.07
N LYS A 38 6.62 -15.42 27.24
CA LYS A 38 7.29 -16.73 27.38
C LYS A 38 6.41 -17.91 27.00
N ASP A 39 5.10 -17.74 27.10
CA ASP A 39 4.10 -18.78 26.84
C ASP A 39 3.78 -18.90 25.35
N TYR A 40 3.97 -17.81 24.59
CA TYR A 40 3.68 -17.73 23.17
C TYR A 40 4.96 -17.72 22.33
N PHE A 41 5.19 -18.82 21.59
CA PHE A 41 6.14 -18.78 20.47
C PHE A 41 5.47 -18.12 19.28
N LEU A 42 6.10 -17.06 18.77
CA LEU A 42 5.69 -16.34 17.58
C LEU A 42 6.88 -16.24 16.62
N ASP A 43 6.73 -16.84 15.45
CA ASP A 43 7.58 -16.58 14.30
C ASP A 43 6.75 -15.99 13.17
N VAL A 44 7.34 -15.09 12.40
CA VAL A 44 6.71 -14.50 11.22
C VAL A 44 7.65 -14.79 10.05
N ALA A 45 7.22 -15.69 9.17
CA ALA A 45 7.99 -16.06 7.99
C ALA A 45 8.16 -14.86 7.05
N ASP A 46 9.08 -14.98 6.09
CA ASP A 46 9.42 -13.88 5.16
C ASP A 46 8.22 -13.40 4.32
N ASP A 47 7.24 -14.28 4.08
CA ASP A 47 5.98 -13.99 3.39
C ASP A 47 4.90 -13.39 4.32
N GLY A 48 5.22 -13.20 5.58
CA GLY A 48 4.32 -12.71 6.62
C GLY A 48 3.51 -13.81 7.32
N TYR A 49 3.64 -15.08 6.95
CA TYR A 49 2.87 -16.16 7.61
C TYR A 49 3.23 -16.25 9.10
N VAL A 50 2.21 -16.26 9.95
CA VAL A 50 2.37 -16.27 11.40
C VAL A 50 2.34 -17.69 11.93
N ILE A 51 3.45 -18.15 12.48
CA ILE A 51 3.57 -19.43 13.15
C ILE A 51 3.38 -19.19 14.65
N ALA A 52 2.26 -19.65 15.19
CA ALA A 52 1.94 -19.59 16.61
C ALA A 52 1.71 -21.00 17.18
N SER A 53 2.10 -21.20 18.44
CA SER A 53 1.77 -22.44 19.15
C SER A 53 0.26 -22.56 19.36
N CYS A 54 -0.32 -23.72 19.09
CA CYS A 54 -1.74 -23.95 19.32
C CYS A 54 -2.04 -23.95 20.83
N LEU A 55 -2.97 -23.10 21.24
CA LEU A 55 -3.58 -23.12 22.57
C LEU A 55 -4.49 -24.35 22.66
N GLU A 56 -4.17 -25.27 23.57
CA GLU A 56 -5.09 -26.33 23.98
C GLU A 56 -6.18 -25.70 24.84
N MET A 57 -7.39 -25.63 24.32
CA MET A 57 -8.56 -25.10 25.02
C MET A 57 -9.65 -26.14 25.08
N ASP A 58 -10.38 -26.16 26.19
CA ASP A 58 -11.54 -27.03 26.30
C ASP A 58 -12.70 -26.51 25.43
N GLU A 59 -13.50 -27.42 24.86
CA GLU A 59 -14.61 -27.07 23.96
C GLU A 59 -15.64 -26.15 24.63
N SER A 60 -15.76 -26.18 25.96
CA SER A 60 -16.73 -25.38 26.70
C SER A 60 -16.28 -23.92 26.86
N GLU A 61 -14.98 -23.67 27.03
CA GLU A 61 -14.36 -22.35 27.04
C GLU A 61 -14.43 -21.74 25.65
N VAL A 62 -14.15 -22.53 24.61
CA VAL A 62 -14.34 -22.09 23.22
C VAL A 62 -15.79 -21.67 22.99
N ALA A 63 -16.76 -22.52 23.30
CA ALA A 63 -18.19 -22.20 23.15
C ALA A 63 -18.60 -20.95 23.95
N SER A 64 -18.08 -20.78 25.16
CA SER A 64 -18.33 -19.58 25.98
C SER A 64 -17.81 -18.32 25.30
N ILE A 65 -16.58 -18.35 24.77
CA ILE A 65 -15.97 -17.20 24.09
C ILE A 65 -16.76 -16.84 22.83
N GLN A 66 -17.15 -17.83 22.04
CA GLN A 66 -17.96 -17.64 20.84
C GLN A 66 -19.33 -17.02 21.16
N GLN A 67 -19.98 -17.50 22.21
CA GLN A 67 -21.26 -16.98 22.66
C GLN A 67 -21.13 -15.51 23.08
N SER A 68 -20.09 -15.17 23.85
CA SER A 68 -19.84 -13.79 24.27
C SER A 68 -19.53 -12.88 23.08
N CYS A 69 -18.66 -13.30 22.15
CA CYS A 69 -18.36 -12.51 20.94
C CYS A 69 -19.63 -12.23 20.11
N SER A 70 -20.55 -13.18 20.07
CA SER A 70 -21.84 -13.04 19.36
C SER A 70 -22.81 -12.09 20.07
N SER A 71 -22.77 -11.99 21.40
CA SER A 71 -23.60 -11.04 22.17
C SER A 71 -23.00 -9.63 22.25
N GLY A 72 -21.75 -9.44 21.80
CA GLY A 72 -20.99 -8.20 22.02
C GLY A 72 -20.36 -8.12 23.41
N ASP A 73 -20.59 -9.12 24.26
CA ASP A 73 -19.91 -9.22 25.54
C ASP A 73 -18.47 -9.70 25.31
N TRP A 74 -17.51 -9.06 25.94
CA TRP A 74 -16.13 -9.50 25.84
C TRP A 74 -15.74 -10.29 27.08
N PRO A 75 -15.49 -11.61 26.95
CA PRO A 75 -14.99 -12.38 28.06
C PRO A 75 -13.54 -11.97 28.29
N ILE A 76 -13.21 -11.59 29.52
CA ILE A 76 -11.81 -11.47 29.94
C ILE A 76 -11.39 -12.86 30.39
N CYS A 77 -10.68 -13.59 29.53
CA CYS A 77 -10.17 -14.93 29.81
C CYS A 77 -8.73 -15.07 29.32
N THR A 78 -8.11 -16.20 29.63
CA THR A 78 -6.70 -16.45 29.27
C THR A 78 -6.43 -16.46 27.77
N ALA A 79 -7.46 -16.68 26.95
CA ALA A 79 -7.37 -16.72 25.49
C ALA A 79 -7.63 -15.37 24.82
N THR A 80 -8.08 -14.36 25.56
CA THR A 80 -8.48 -13.05 25.02
C THR A 80 -7.89 -11.86 25.76
N ASP A 81 -7.18 -12.12 26.87
CA ASP A 81 -6.62 -11.12 27.78
C ASP A 81 -5.57 -10.19 27.13
N CYS A 82 -4.86 -10.67 26.11
CA CYS A 82 -3.79 -9.91 25.45
C CYS A 82 -4.23 -9.23 24.16
N LEU A 83 -5.39 -9.57 23.58
CA LEU A 83 -5.85 -9.01 22.31
C LEU A 83 -6.01 -7.49 22.38
N GLY A 84 -6.46 -6.94 23.52
CA GLY A 84 -6.49 -5.50 23.79
C GLY A 84 -7.34 -4.67 22.81
N GLU A 85 -7.43 -3.37 23.02
CA GLU A 85 -7.98 -2.44 22.02
C GLU A 85 -7.28 -1.09 22.15
N CYS A 86 -7.47 -0.19 21.18
CA CYS A 86 -6.92 1.16 21.27
C CYS A 86 -7.32 1.83 22.59
N VAL A 87 -6.32 2.22 23.38
CA VAL A 87 -6.47 2.80 24.72
C VAL A 87 -6.43 4.33 24.71
N ALA A 88 -6.52 4.98 23.55
CA ALA A 88 -6.53 6.43 23.46
C ALA A 88 -7.68 6.98 24.31
N ALA A 89 -7.32 7.63 25.42
CA ALA A 89 -8.27 8.11 26.40
C ALA A 89 -9.13 9.21 25.77
N GLY A 90 -10.42 8.92 25.58
CA GLY A 90 -11.38 9.84 24.96
C GLY A 90 -11.64 9.61 23.47
N CYS A 91 -10.99 8.63 22.83
CA CYS A 91 -11.32 8.27 21.46
C CYS A 91 -12.80 7.83 21.37
N SER A 92 -13.58 8.41 20.46
CA SER A 92 -14.99 8.07 20.29
C SER A 92 -15.20 6.66 19.72
N CYS A 93 -14.17 6.02 19.16
CA CYS A 93 -14.20 4.61 18.77
C CYS A 93 -13.89 3.67 19.94
N ASN A 94 -13.44 4.16 21.10
CA ASN A 94 -13.16 3.32 22.24
C ASN A 94 -14.47 2.84 22.90
N ARG A 95 -14.60 1.55 23.21
CA ARG A 95 -15.85 1.00 23.77
C ARG A 95 -16.24 1.56 25.13
N PHE A 96 -15.26 2.03 25.92
CA PHE A 96 -15.53 2.65 27.22
C PHE A 96 -16.12 4.05 27.06
N VAL A 97 -15.85 4.71 25.93
CA VAL A 97 -16.38 6.04 25.59
C VAL A 97 -17.70 5.92 24.83
N ASN A 98 -17.77 5.01 23.86
CA ASN A 98 -18.92 4.78 23.00
C ASN A 98 -19.09 3.28 22.71
N PRO A 99 -19.74 2.51 23.60
CA PRO A 99 -19.88 1.07 23.44
C PRO A 99 -20.63 0.68 22.16
N ALA A 100 -21.60 1.51 21.74
CA ALA A 100 -22.40 1.25 20.55
C ALA A 100 -21.61 1.38 19.24
N ALA A 101 -20.53 2.17 19.22
CA ALA A 101 -19.76 2.42 17.99
C ALA A 101 -19.11 1.16 17.43
N ARG A 102 -18.30 0.46 18.25
CA ARG A 102 -17.61 -0.75 17.79
C ARG A 102 -18.58 -1.89 17.53
N ASP A 103 -19.53 -2.13 18.42
CA ASP A 103 -20.47 -3.25 18.26
C ASP A 103 -21.43 -3.04 17.08
N GLY A 104 -21.95 -1.83 16.92
CA GLY A 104 -22.81 -1.48 15.79
C GLY A 104 -22.06 -1.50 14.46
N PHE A 105 -20.82 -1.03 14.45
CA PHE A 105 -19.96 -1.10 13.26
C PHE A 105 -19.56 -2.54 12.93
N LEU A 106 -19.22 -3.36 13.93
CA LEU A 106 -18.89 -4.78 13.76
C LEU A 106 -20.05 -5.54 13.10
N ARG A 107 -21.28 -5.37 13.59
CA ARG A 107 -22.47 -5.99 12.98
C ARG A 107 -22.71 -5.52 11.55
N THR A 108 -22.43 -4.26 11.25
CA THR A 108 -22.55 -3.76 9.88
C THR A 108 -21.46 -4.33 8.98
N ALA A 109 -20.20 -4.27 9.41
CA ALA A 109 -19.06 -4.79 8.66
C ALA A 109 -19.23 -6.29 8.37
N ALA A 110 -19.58 -7.09 9.38
CA ALA A 110 -19.75 -8.52 9.18
C ALA A 110 -20.88 -8.86 8.21
N ARG A 111 -22.02 -8.16 8.28
CA ARG A 111 -23.13 -8.33 7.32
C ARG A 111 -22.70 -7.99 5.90
N GLN A 112 -22.05 -6.84 5.71
CA GLN A 112 -21.58 -6.39 4.40
C GLN A 112 -20.54 -7.35 3.82
N ILE A 113 -19.62 -7.85 4.64
CA ILE A 113 -18.63 -8.86 4.24
C ILE A 113 -19.32 -10.18 3.87
N ALA A 114 -20.28 -10.65 4.67
CA ALA A 114 -21.05 -11.86 4.37
C ALA A 114 -21.81 -11.74 3.04
N ASP A 115 -22.41 -10.58 2.77
CA ASP A 115 -23.11 -10.32 1.50
C ASP A 115 -22.16 -10.41 0.29
N VAL A 116 -20.94 -9.86 0.40
CA VAL A 116 -19.93 -9.93 -0.67
C VAL A 116 -19.27 -11.31 -0.77
N ALA A 117 -19.20 -12.03 0.34
CA ALA A 117 -18.71 -13.40 0.41
C ALA A 117 -19.73 -14.44 -0.07
N ALA A 118 -20.99 -14.06 -0.28
CA ALA A 118 -22.03 -15.00 -0.69
C ALA A 118 -21.64 -15.76 -1.97
N GLY A 119 -21.62 -17.09 -1.88
CA GLY A 119 -21.24 -17.99 -2.98
C GLY A 119 -19.73 -18.17 -3.18
N GLN A 120 -18.88 -17.55 -2.37
CA GLN A 120 -17.44 -17.83 -2.35
C GLN A 120 -17.16 -19.10 -1.53
N THR A 121 -16.18 -19.88 -1.98
CA THR A 121 -15.69 -21.06 -1.24
C THR A 121 -14.57 -20.70 -0.27
N GLU A 122 -13.87 -19.60 -0.54
CA GLU A 122 -12.73 -19.12 0.24
C GLU A 122 -12.81 -17.60 0.33
N VAL A 123 -12.62 -17.09 1.54
CA VAL A 123 -12.70 -15.67 1.85
C VAL A 123 -11.43 -15.24 2.55
N CYS A 124 -10.78 -14.23 1.97
CA CYS A 124 -9.66 -13.53 2.59
C CYS A 124 -10.09 -12.12 2.96
N TYR A 125 -9.68 -11.61 4.14
CA TYR A 125 -9.82 -10.20 4.46
C TYR A 125 -8.51 -9.63 5.03
N ALA A 126 -8.35 -8.31 4.99
CA ALA A 126 -7.21 -7.64 5.63
C ALA A 126 -7.66 -6.60 6.67
N SER A 127 -6.81 -6.29 7.63
CA SER A 127 -7.03 -5.25 8.65
C SER A 127 -5.83 -4.32 8.74
N LEU A 128 -6.06 -3.03 8.56
CA LEU A 128 -5.04 -1.99 8.49
C LEU A 128 -4.95 -1.21 9.82
N GLY A 129 -3.73 -1.04 10.32
CA GLY A 129 -3.47 -0.32 11.57
C GLY A 129 -4.13 -0.99 12.76
N CYS A 130 -4.17 -2.32 12.77
CA CYS A 130 -4.94 -3.07 13.76
C CYS A 130 -4.30 -3.01 15.14
N GLY A 131 -2.96 -3.07 15.26
CA GLY A 131 -2.18 -3.04 16.49
C GLY A 131 -2.62 -4.09 17.53
N PHE A 132 -3.74 -3.81 18.19
CA PHE A 132 -4.48 -4.69 19.07
C PHE A 132 -5.67 -5.35 18.36
N LEU A 133 -5.88 -6.64 18.59
CA LEU A 133 -6.68 -7.49 17.71
C LEU A 133 -8.06 -7.86 18.24
N ARG A 134 -8.58 -7.20 19.28
CA ARG A 134 -9.92 -7.52 19.83
C ARG A 134 -11.04 -7.28 18.84
N PHE A 135 -11.00 -6.20 18.07
CA PHE A 135 -12.04 -5.94 17.07
C PHE A 135 -12.00 -7.01 15.98
N ASP A 136 -10.81 -7.29 15.45
CA ASP A 136 -10.59 -8.32 14.44
C ASP A 136 -11.01 -9.70 14.92
N PHE A 137 -10.73 -10.03 16.18
CA PHE A 137 -11.14 -11.30 16.79
C PHE A 137 -12.67 -11.43 16.82
N CYS A 138 -13.37 -10.42 17.33
CA CYS A 138 -14.83 -10.43 17.36
C CYS A 138 -15.41 -10.53 15.94
N LEU A 139 -14.83 -9.81 14.99
CA LEU A 139 -15.30 -9.81 13.61
C LEU A 139 -15.14 -11.19 12.98
N LEU A 140 -13.96 -11.81 13.11
CA LEU A 140 -13.67 -13.10 12.52
C LEU A 140 -14.53 -14.21 13.15
N GLU A 141 -14.69 -14.23 14.48
CA GLU A 141 -15.63 -15.15 15.13
C GLU A 141 -17.06 -14.94 14.63
N HIS A 142 -17.50 -13.69 14.46
CA HIS A 142 -18.84 -13.41 13.96
C HIS A 142 -19.02 -13.90 12.51
N LEU A 143 -18.04 -13.65 11.63
CA LEU A 143 -18.04 -14.13 10.25
C LEU A 143 -18.10 -15.67 10.16
N LEU A 144 -17.28 -16.36 10.96
CA LEU A 144 -17.30 -17.82 11.04
C LEU A 144 -18.64 -18.34 11.57
N SER A 145 -19.23 -17.68 12.59
CA SER A 145 -20.51 -18.08 13.19
C SER A 145 -21.69 -18.00 12.22
N ILE A 146 -21.65 -17.06 11.27
CA ILE A 146 -22.67 -16.90 10.22
C ILE A 146 -22.32 -17.68 8.93
N GLY A 147 -21.28 -18.52 8.98
CA GLY A 147 -20.93 -19.45 7.90
C GLY A 147 -20.12 -18.83 6.74
N VAL A 148 -19.47 -17.67 6.94
CA VAL A 148 -18.53 -17.14 5.95
C VAL A 148 -17.26 -18.01 5.96
N PRO A 149 -16.84 -18.59 4.83
CA PRO A 149 -15.69 -19.49 4.77
C PRO A 149 -14.38 -18.69 4.73
N VAL A 150 -14.05 -18.01 5.83
CA VAL A 150 -12.80 -17.26 5.96
C VAL A 150 -11.64 -18.24 6.03
N THR A 151 -10.74 -18.18 5.05
CA THR A 151 -9.55 -19.05 4.95
C THR A 151 -8.26 -18.32 5.29
N ALA A 152 -8.24 -16.99 5.14
CA ALA A 152 -7.05 -16.19 5.43
C ALA A 152 -7.39 -14.80 5.99
N VAL A 153 -6.50 -14.28 6.84
CA VAL A 153 -6.53 -12.90 7.32
C VAL A 153 -5.16 -12.25 7.26
N HIS A 154 -5.09 -11.03 6.72
CA HIS A 154 -3.87 -10.22 6.66
C HIS A 154 -3.95 -9.08 7.66
N LEU A 155 -3.05 -9.06 8.64
CA LEU A 155 -2.95 -8.04 9.68
C LEU A 155 -1.80 -7.10 9.33
N VAL A 156 -2.10 -5.83 9.04
CA VAL A 156 -1.11 -4.84 8.59
C VAL A 156 -0.88 -3.82 9.69
N ASP A 157 0.27 -3.88 10.35
CA ASP A 157 0.66 -2.92 11.38
C ASP A 157 2.19 -2.83 11.52
N PRO A 158 2.78 -1.62 11.55
CA PRO A 158 4.21 -1.46 11.80
C PRO A 158 4.67 -2.03 13.15
N GLN A 159 3.78 -2.16 14.13
CA GLN A 159 4.10 -2.74 15.44
C GLN A 159 4.31 -4.26 15.39
N TYR A 160 4.08 -4.92 14.25
CA TYR A 160 4.42 -6.33 14.08
C TYR A 160 5.86 -6.55 13.60
N ASP A 161 6.69 -5.50 13.52
CA ASP A 161 8.10 -5.65 13.16
C ASP A 161 8.84 -6.53 14.18
N PRO A 162 9.37 -7.70 13.76
CA PRO A 162 10.06 -8.62 14.67
C PRO A 162 11.38 -8.05 15.19
N SER A 163 11.95 -7.04 14.51
CA SER A 163 13.19 -6.39 14.91
C SER A 163 13.01 -5.41 16.08
N GLU A 164 11.79 -4.95 16.34
CA GLU A 164 11.52 -3.93 17.34
C GLU A 164 11.03 -4.47 18.68
N LYS A 165 11.89 -4.38 19.69
CA LYS A 165 11.63 -4.91 21.05
C LYS A 165 10.51 -4.18 21.79
N ALA A 166 10.22 -2.94 21.41
CA ALA A 166 9.19 -2.13 22.07
C ALA A 166 7.76 -2.64 21.81
N HIS A 167 7.57 -3.57 20.86
CA HIS A 167 6.24 -4.02 20.44
C HIS A 167 5.79 -5.36 21.07
N GLY A 168 6.42 -5.77 22.18
CA GLY A 168 6.06 -6.99 22.91
C GLY A 168 4.54 -7.21 23.09
N PRO A 169 3.75 -6.22 23.54
CA PRO A 169 2.30 -6.39 23.71
C PRO A 169 1.54 -6.74 22.42
N HIS A 170 1.84 -6.06 21.32
CA HIS A 170 1.19 -6.29 20.03
C HIS A 170 1.58 -7.65 19.45
N ARG A 171 2.82 -8.10 19.68
CA ARG A 171 3.28 -9.43 19.30
C ARG A 171 2.60 -10.54 20.11
N VAL A 172 2.40 -10.33 21.42
CA VAL A 172 1.62 -11.27 22.24
C VAL A 172 0.17 -11.32 21.78
N ALA A 173 -0.45 -10.17 21.49
CA ALA A 173 -1.79 -10.11 20.89
C ALA A 173 -1.86 -10.88 19.56
N LEU A 174 -0.90 -10.65 18.67
CA LEU A 174 -0.79 -11.34 17.37
C LEU A 174 -0.63 -12.85 17.54
N SER A 175 0.21 -13.30 18.46
CA SER A 175 0.39 -14.72 18.72
C SER A 175 -0.85 -15.38 19.30
N GLN A 176 -1.55 -14.70 20.22
CA GLN A 176 -2.80 -15.20 20.79
C GLN A 176 -3.89 -15.29 19.72
N PHE A 177 -3.99 -14.26 18.87
CA PHE A 177 -4.92 -14.25 17.73
C PHE A 177 -4.61 -15.40 16.74
N ALA A 178 -3.36 -15.54 16.30
CA ALA A 178 -2.95 -16.58 15.37
C ALA A 178 -3.14 -17.99 15.97
N SER A 179 -2.78 -18.18 17.23
CA SER A 179 -3.02 -19.45 17.92
C SER A 179 -4.50 -19.85 17.92
N TRP A 180 -5.40 -18.89 18.09
CA TRP A 180 -6.83 -19.18 18.18
C TRP A 180 -7.40 -19.60 16.81
N PHE A 181 -7.00 -18.93 15.73
CA PHE A 181 -7.59 -19.11 14.40
C PHE A 181 -6.85 -20.10 13.50
N SER A 182 -5.55 -20.30 13.67
CA SER A 182 -4.75 -21.24 12.87
C SER A 182 -4.79 -22.68 13.42
N GLY A 183 -5.47 -22.90 14.55
CA GLY A 183 -5.65 -24.23 15.12
C GLY A 183 -6.41 -25.19 14.20
N LEU A 184 -6.23 -26.50 14.45
CA LEU A 184 -6.72 -27.61 13.62
C LEU A 184 -8.22 -27.54 13.28
N HIS A 185 -9.03 -26.90 14.13
CA HIS A 185 -10.48 -26.84 13.99
C HIS A 185 -10.99 -25.61 13.22
N ARG A 186 -10.16 -24.59 13.05
CA ARG A 186 -10.54 -23.30 12.46
C ARG A 186 -9.95 -23.10 11.08
N GLY A 187 -8.69 -23.53 10.88
CA GLY A 187 -8.05 -23.56 9.57
C GLY A 187 -7.97 -22.19 8.89
N VAL A 188 -7.85 -21.10 9.66
CA VAL A 188 -7.66 -19.76 9.11
C VAL A 188 -6.18 -19.41 9.17
N ASP A 189 -5.59 -19.16 8.00
CA ASP A 189 -4.21 -18.70 7.90
C ASP A 189 -4.11 -17.23 8.33
N VAL A 190 -3.15 -16.94 9.20
CA VAL A 190 -2.91 -15.58 9.69
C VAL A 190 -1.59 -15.07 9.12
N TYR A 191 -1.65 -13.92 8.45
CA TYR A 191 -0.48 -13.23 7.91
C TYR A 191 -0.31 -11.89 8.61
N ALA A 192 0.91 -11.50 8.94
CA ALA A 192 1.25 -10.22 9.53
C ALA A 192 2.23 -9.43 8.65
N HIS A 193 1.92 -8.16 8.41
CA HIS A 193 2.67 -7.28 7.51
C HIS A 193 3.09 -6.03 8.26
N THR A 194 4.36 -5.68 8.19
CA THR A 194 4.90 -4.49 8.88
C THR A 194 4.63 -3.18 8.13
N SER A 195 4.13 -3.25 6.89
CA SER A 195 3.81 -2.07 6.10
C SER A 195 2.77 -2.37 5.03
N LEU A 196 2.12 -1.30 4.54
CA LEU A 196 1.12 -1.39 3.48
C LEU A 196 1.73 -1.87 2.15
N GLU A 197 2.98 -1.52 1.88
CA GLU A 197 3.72 -1.94 0.68
C GLU A 197 4.00 -3.45 0.70
N LYS A 198 4.44 -3.99 1.84
CA LYS A 198 4.66 -5.44 1.99
C LYS A 198 3.35 -6.20 1.79
N PHE A 199 2.29 -5.76 2.46
CA PHE A 199 0.96 -6.32 2.29
C PHE A 199 0.51 -6.30 0.82
N SER A 200 0.65 -5.16 0.14
CA SER A 200 0.26 -5.01 -1.26
C SER A 200 1.07 -5.92 -2.19
N PHE A 201 2.37 -6.06 -1.94
CA PHE A 201 3.21 -6.99 -2.67
C PHE A 201 2.73 -8.43 -2.49
N GLU A 202 2.51 -8.87 -1.25
CA GLU A 202 2.08 -10.24 -0.94
C GLU A 202 0.69 -10.57 -1.45
N ALA A 203 -0.28 -9.67 -1.30
CA ALA A 203 -1.63 -9.85 -1.82
C ALA A 203 -1.65 -10.03 -3.35
N ARG A 204 -0.79 -9.32 -4.09
CA ARG A 204 -0.63 -9.51 -5.54
C ARG A 204 0.05 -10.83 -5.87
N ARG A 205 1.04 -11.23 -5.07
CA ARG A 205 1.80 -12.46 -5.28
C ARG A 205 0.97 -13.71 -5.09
N SER A 206 0.11 -13.74 -4.07
CA SER A 206 -0.71 -14.92 -3.75
C SER A 206 -1.89 -15.12 -4.70
N GLN A 207 -2.28 -14.09 -5.46
CA GLN A 207 -3.52 -14.02 -6.26
C GLN A 207 -4.81 -14.19 -5.42
N ALA A 208 -4.71 -14.31 -4.10
CA ALA A 208 -5.82 -14.40 -3.17
C ALA A 208 -6.20 -12.99 -2.69
N LEU A 209 -6.78 -12.19 -3.59
CA LEU A 209 -7.15 -10.83 -3.27
C LEU A 209 -8.25 -10.80 -2.18
N PRO A 210 -8.08 -9.99 -1.11
CA PRO A 210 -9.09 -9.87 -0.08
C PRO A 210 -10.43 -9.39 -0.64
N VAL A 211 -11.52 -9.98 -0.14
CA VAL A 211 -12.89 -9.52 -0.44
C VAL A 211 -13.25 -8.29 0.40
N ALA A 212 -12.55 -8.08 1.51
CA ALA A 212 -12.75 -6.95 2.40
C ALA A 212 -11.44 -6.51 3.05
N ILE A 213 -11.30 -5.19 3.24
CA ILE A 213 -10.22 -4.58 4.01
C ILE A 213 -10.85 -3.71 5.09
N LEU A 214 -10.38 -3.82 6.33
CA LEU A 214 -10.88 -3.06 7.45
C LEU A 214 -9.83 -2.08 7.96
N GLN A 215 -10.30 -0.98 8.54
CA GLN A 215 -9.48 -0.04 9.28
C GLN A 215 -10.28 0.46 10.48
N VAL A 216 -9.83 0.15 11.69
CA VAL A 216 -10.54 0.57 12.92
C VAL A 216 -9.61 1.39 13.77
N ASP A 217 -9.99 2.66 13.98
CA ASP A 217 -9.30 3.56 14.91
C ASP A 217 -7.83 3.81 14.57
N CYS A 218 -7.52 3.91 13.27
CA CYS A 218 -6.19 4.25 12.78
C CYS A 218 -6.21 5.65 12.13
N SER A 219 -5.96 6.66 12.95
CA SER A 219 -5.99 8.07 12.55
C SER A 219 -4.94 8.40 11.49
N GLU A 220 -3.77 7.77 11.59
CA GLU A 220 -2.61 7.96 10.74
C GLU A 220 -2.93 7.59 9.29
N LEU A 221 -3.56 6.42 9.09
CA LEU A 221 -4.00 5.95 7.77
C LEU A 221 -5.19 6.75 7.25
N THR A 222 -6.07 7.22 8.14
CA THR A 222 -7.19 8.11 7.78
C THR A 222 -6.68 9.42 7.16
N VAL A 223 -5.61 10.01 7.73
CA VAL A 223 -5.02 11.27 7.24
C VAL A 223 -4.39 11.12 5.86
N VAL A 224 -3.84 9.94 5.54
CA VAL A 224 -3.21 9.66 4.24
C VAL A 224 -4.10 8.82 3.31
N PHE A 225 -5.41 8.72 3.61
CA PHE A 225 -6.33 7.82 2.91
C PHE A 225 -6.30 8.02 1.39
N ASP A 226 -6.60 9.23 0.91
CA ASP A 226 -6.65 9.50 -0.53
C ASP A 226 -5.29 9.39 -1.22
N ALA A 227 -4.20 9.68 -0.50
CA ALA A 227 -2.86 9.78 -1.09
C ALA A 227 -2.10 8.45 -1.11
N GLN A 228 -2.38 7.54 -0.18
CA GLN A 228 -1.61 6.30 0.02
C GLN A 228 -2.50 5.07 0.14
N VAL A 229 -3.50 5.09 1.03
CA VAL A 229 -4.32 3.91 1.31
C VAL A 229 -5.21 3.55 0.12
N LYS A 230 -5.98 4.52 -0.37
CA LYS A 230 -6.96 4.33 -1.45
C LYS A 230 -6.34 3.76 -2.74
N PRO A 231 -5.20 4.25 -3.25
CA PRO A 231 -4.54 3.62 -4.40
C PRO A 231 -4.17 2.16 -4.17
N VAL A 232 -3.70 1.81 -2.95
CA VAL A 232 -3.39 0.41 -2.61
C VAL A 232 -4.66 -0.43 -2.59
N LEU A 233 -5.75 0.07 -1.99
CA LEU A 233 -7.04 -0.62 -1.98
C LEU A 233 -7.56 -0.90 -3.40
N GLU A 234 -7.46 0.07 -4.31
CA GLU A 234 -7.88 -0.09 -5.71
C GLU A 234 -7.05 -1.14 -6.46
N GLU A 235 -5.84 -1.43 -5.99
CA GLU A 235 -4.95 -2.43 -6.57
C GLU A 235 -5.14 -3.84 -5.97
N VAL A 236 -5.34 -3.93 -4.65
CA VAL A 236 -5.27 -5.22 -3.92
C VAL A 236 -6.62 -5.79 -3.53
N LEU A 237 -7.69 -4.99 -3.61
CA LEU A 237 -9.03 -5.46 -3.30
C LEU A 237 -9.64 -6.18 -4.51
N ARG A 238 -10.35 -7.28 -4.28
CA ARG A 238 -11.13 -7.92 -5.35
C ARG A 238 -12.20 -6.96 -5.89
N TYR A 239 -12.49 -7.00 -7.19
CA TYR A 239 -13.60 -6.23 -7.76
C TYR A 239 -14.93 -6.57 -7.06
N GLY A 240 -15.68 -5.54 -6.67
CA GLY A 240 -16.87 -5.67 -5.82
C GLY A 240 -16.58 -5.80 -4.32
N GLY A 241 -15.31 -5.93 -3.93
CA GLY A 241 -14.85 -6.00 -2.56
C GLY A 241 -15.06 -4.70 -1.79
N LEU A 242 -14.89 -4.78 -0.47
CA LEU A 242 -15.22 -3.71 0.46
C LEU A 242 -14.01 -3.13 1.18
N PHE A 243 -14.07 -1.83 1.48
CA PHE A 243 -13.25 -1.22 2.51
C PHE A 243 -14.15 -0.65 3.61
N CYS A 244 -13.98 -1.13 4.83
CA CYS A 244 -14.78 -0.75 5.99
C CYS A 244 -13.91 0.02 6.97
N ALA A 245 -14.22 1.29 7.22
CA ALA A 245 -13.47 2.15 8.15
C ALA A 245 -14.33 2.61 9.34
N LEU A 246 -13.81 2.53 10.56
CA LEU A 246 -14.37 3.16 11.76
C LEU A 246 -13.36 4.18 12.30
N THR A 247 -13.76 5.45 12.39
CA THR A 247 -12.86 6.54 12.75
C THR A 247 -13.50 7.52 13.73
N ALA A 248 -12.69 8.06 14.65
CA ALA A 248 -13.15 9.07 15.60
C ALA A 248 -13.20 10.49 15.01
N ARG A 249 -12.53 10.70 13.86
CA ARG A 249 -12.33 12.01 13.18
C ARG A 249 -12.10 13.14 14.19
N GLU A 250 -11.02 13.01 14.96
CA GLU A 250 -10.71 13.93 16.06
C GLU A 250 -10.39 15.32 15.55
N GLY A 251 -11.24 16.29 15.91
CA GLY A 251 -10.99 17.74 15.78
C GLY A 251 -12.05 18.53 14.96
N ALA A 252 -13.27 18.01 14.89
CA ALA A 252 -14.45 18.89 14.93
C ALA A 252 -14.47 19.79 16.19
N SER A 253 -13.57 19.53 17.15
CA SER A 253 -13.39 20.30 18.37
C SER A 253 -11.96 20.83 18.42
N GLY A 254 -11.80 22.13 18.15
CA GLY A 254 -10.54 22.83 18.41
C GLY A 254 -10.15 22.70 19.89
N VAL A 255 -8.86 22.89 20.18
CA VAL A 255 -8.28 22.86 21.54
C VAL A 255 -9.15 23.69 22.49
N GLY A 256 -9.92 23.03 23.38
CA GLY A 256 -10.82 23.66 24.34
C GLY A 256 -12.33 23.45 24.09
N SER A 257 -12.74 22.88 22.95
CA SER A 257 -14.09 22.38 22.74
C SER A 257 -14.18 20.94 23.22
N SER A 258 -15.19 20.62 24.01
CA SER A 258 -15.58 19.24 24.30
C SER A 258 -15.81 18.50 22.99
N GLY A 259 -14.83 17.66 22.62
CA GLY A 259 -14.77 16.76 21.48
C GLY A 259 -16.12 16.32 20.94
N SER A 260 -16.33 16.38 19.63
CA SER A 260 -17.33 15.53 18.97
C SER A 260 -17.13 14.11 19.46
N THR A 261 -18.10 13.61 20.23
CA THR A 261 -18.07 12.26 20.81
C THR A 261 -18.55 11.19 19.83
N ASP A 262 -18.88 11.61 18.61
CA ASP A 262 -19.39 10.75 17.56
C ASP A 262 -18.25 9.94 16.92
N ALA A 263 -18.51 8.66 16.66
CA ALA A 263 -17.67 7.82 15.80
C ALA A 263 -18.32 7.66 14.43
N TRP A 264 -17.51 7.48 13.40
CA TRP A 264 -17.94 7.47 12.01
C TRP A 264 -17.55 6.16 11.34
N GLY A 265 -18.56 5.42 10.89
CA GLY A 265 -18.38 4.22 10.09
C GLY A 265 -18.55 4.55 8.61
N GLU A 266 -17.66 4.06 7.77
CA GLU A 266 -17.73 4.22 6.31
C GLU A 266 -17.55 2.85 5.66
N VAL A 267 -18.38 2.56 4.65
CA VAL A 267 -18.23 1.37 3.81
C VAL A 267 -18.06 1.84 2.38
N TRP A 268 -16.95 1.45 1.78
CA TRP A 268 -16.60 1.72 0.41
C TRP A 268 -16.59 0.41 -0.37
N ARG A 269 -16.93 0.46 -1.65
CA ARG A 269 -16.92 -0.68 -2.56
C ARG A 269 -16.05 -0.38 -3.77
N LEU A 270 -15.20 -1.32 -4.16
CA LEU A 270 -14.45 -1.23 -5.41
C LEU A 270 -15.40 -1.52 -6.58
N SER A 271 -15.68 -0.51 -7.40
CA SER A 271 -16.57 -0.65 -8.57
C SER A 271 -15.96 -1.62 -9.58
N PRO A 272 -16.66 -2.71 -9.97
CA PRO A 272 -16.21 -3.59 -11.05
C PRO A 272 -16.01 -2.87 -12.38
N GLU A 273 -16.79 -1.82 -12.64
CA GLU A 273 -16.82 -1.12 -13.92
C GLU A 273 -15.69 -0.08 -14.04
N SER A 274 -15.43 0.65 -12.95
CA SER A 274 -14.45 1.75 -12.98
C SER A 274 -13.11 1.41 -12.33
N GLY A 275 -13.02 0.30 -11.58
CA GLY A 275 -11.86 0.01 -10.74
C GLY A 275 -11.53 1.11 -9.73
N ARG A 276 -12.55 1.85 -9.29
CA ARG A 276 -12.39 2.94 -8.31
C ARG A 276 -13.22 2.67 -7.06
N MET A 277 -12.71 3.12 -5.92
CA MET A 277 -13.44 3.04 -4.66
C MET A 277 -14.59 4.05 -4.63
N LYS A 278 -15.80 3.55 -4.34
CA LYS A 278 -17.02 4.34 -4.20
C LYS A 278 -17.59 4.17 -2.79
N LEU A 279 -17.92 5.27 -2.12
CA LEU A 279 -18.59 5.22 -0.82
C LEU A 279 -20.03 4.69 -1.03
N VAL A 280 -20.40 3.65 -0.28
CA VAL A 280 -21.71 2.98 -0.40
C VAL A 280 -22.56 3.03 0.87
N SER A 281 -21.94 3.20 2.04
CA SER A 281 -22.68 3.44 3.29
C SER A 281 -21.87 4.32 4.24
N LYS A 282 -22.59 5.10 5.05
CA LYS A 282 -22.04 6.02 6.03
C LYS A 282 -22.87 5.92 7.31
N LEU A 283 -22.19 5.73 8.43
CA LEU A 283 -22.78 5.53 9.73
C LEU A 283 -22.21 6.56 10.71
N ARG A 284 -23.07 7.04 11.61
CA ARG A 284 -22.68 7.86 12.75
C ARG A 284 -23.13 7.21 14.04
N PHE A 285 -22.21 7.09 14.98
CA PHE A 285 -22.45 6.50 16.28
C PHE A 285 -22.26 7.57 17.35
N ARG A 286 -23.35 8.07 17.92
CA ARG A 286 -23.26 8.93 19.11
C ARG A 286 -23.22 8.08 20.37
N PRO A 287 -22.56 8.52 21.46
CA PRO A 287 -22.59 7.78 22.71
C PRO A 287 -24.03 7.55 23.19
N GLY A 288 -24.40 6.29 23.36
CA GLY A 288 -25.74 5.87 23.81
C GLY A 288 -26.80 5.77 22.70
N GLU A 289 -26.47 6.12 21.45
CA GLU A 289 -27.36 5.91 20.29
C GLU A 289 -26.92 4.66 19.52
N GLU A 290 -27.89 3.95 18.92
CA GLU A 290 -27.57 2.98 17.89
C GLU A 290 -27.06 3.70 16.63
N GLY A 291 -26.15 3.07 15.89
CA GLY A 291 -25.58 3.67 14.68
C GLY A 291 -26.65 4.16 13.71
N THR A 292 -26.60 5.43 13.35
CA THR A 292 -27.54 6.05 12.40
C THR A 292 -26.92 6.07 11.02
N GLU A 293 -27.63 5.55 10.01
CA GLU A 293 -27.22 5.67 8.61
C GLU A 293 -27.45 7.09 8.10
N LEU A 294 -26.42 7.65 7.46
CA LEU A 294 -26.41 9.01 6.94
C LEU A 294 -26.51 9.01 5.42
N GLY A 295 -26.92 10.14 4.86
CA GLY A 295 -26.86 10.35 3.42
C GLY A 295 -25.42 10.27 2.90
N LEU A 296 -25.22 9.68 1.73
CA LEU A 296 -23.90 9.64 1.09
C LEU A 296 -23.35 11.05 0.82
N ASP A 297 -24.24 12.01 0.55
CA ASP A 297 -23.92 13.43 0.33
C ASP A 297 -23.73 14.24 1.62
N GLU A 298 -24.07 13.69 2.80
CA GLU A 298 -23.92 14.41 4.07
C GLU A 298 -22.43 14.64 4.34
N PRO A 299 -21.95 15.89 4.45
CA PRO A 299 -20.53 16.14 4.64
C PRO A 299 -20.10 15.55 5.98
N LEU A 300 -19.07 14.71 5.93
CA LEU A 300 -18.44 14.25 7.15
C LEU A 300 -17.67 15.42 7.78
N PRO A 301 -17.54 15.46 9.11
CA PRO A 301 -16.65 16.41 9.73
C PRO A 301 -15.26 16.28 9.08
N PRO A 302 -14.59 17.42 8.83
CA PRO A 302 -13.25 17.38 8.28
C PRO A 302 -12.40 16.49 9.16
N VAL A 303 -11.57 15.64 8.55
CA VAL A 303 -10.49 14.98 9.28
C VAL A 303 -9.56 16.09 9.70
N SER A 304 -9.76 16.57 10.89
CA SER A 304 -8.98 17.60 11.56
C SER A 304 -7.59 17.06 11.80
N GLY A 305 -6.60 17.87 11.45
CA GLY A 305 -5.26 17.35 11.22
C GLY A 305 -5.08 16.66 9.86
N SER A 306 -6.04 16.81 8.93
CA SER A 306 -5.75 16.69 7.49
C SER A 306 -4.43 17.40 7.29
N LEU A 307 -3.42 16.66 6.83
CA LEU A 307 -2.07 17.20 6.63
C LEU A 307 -2.17 18.58 5.98
N THR A 308 -3.08 18.76 5.03
CA THR A 308 -3.41 20.03 4.39
C THR A 308 -3.77 21.19 5.34
N GLU A 309 -4.56 20.99 6.40
CA GLU A 309 -4.91 22.02 7.38
C GLU A 309 -3.89 22.17 8.50
N ALA A 310 -3.29 21.09 8.99
CA ALA A 310 -2.15 21.17 9.92
C ALA A 310 -0.93 21.84 9.26
N LEU A 311 -0.78 21.70 7.93
CA LEU A 311 0.20 22.40 7.11
C LEU A 311 -0.22 23.86 6.81
N LYS A 312 -1.48 24.25 6.98
CA LYS A 312 -1.89 25.67 6.89
C LYS A 312 -1.36 26.42 8.11
N GLY A 313 -0.16 26.98 7.98
CA GLY A 313 0.51 27.76 9.02
C GLY A 313 1.87 27.21 9.42
N LEU A 314 2.17 25.95 9.09
CA LEU A 314 3.54 25.47 9.11
C LEU A 314 4.33 26.17 8.00
N PRO A 315 5.57 26.59 8.28
CA PRO A 315 6.39 27.23 7.26
C PRO A 315 6.57 26.26 6.09
N GLN A 316 6.48 26.79 4.88
CA GLN A 316 6.81 26.02 3.69
C GLN A 316 8.28 25.60 3.80
N VAL A 317 8.52 24.29 3.82
CA VAL A 317 9.87 23.74 3.92
C VAL A 317 10.37 23.40 2.52
N PHE A 318 11.50 23.99 2.14
CA PHE A 318 12.23 23.68 0.93
C PHE A 318 13.39 22.76 1.27
N LEU A 319 13.50 21.68 0.49
CA LEU A 319 14.66 20.82 0.49
C LEU A 319 15.55 21.23 -0.69
N PHE A 320 16.78 21.65 -0.42
CA PHE A 320 17.70 22.12 -1.46
C PHE A 320 19.13 21.70 -1.19
N TYR A 321 19.95 21.70 -2.24
CA TYR A 321 21.38 21.44 -2.16
C TYR A 321 22.15 22.77 -2.17
N TRP A 322 23.02 22.96 -1.18
CA TRP A 322 24.00 24.05 -1.13
C TRP A 322 25.31 23.50 -1.68
N ASP A 323 25.85 24.13 -2.71
CA ASP A 323 27.09 23.66 -3.33
C ASP A 323 28.35 24.21 -2.62
N VAL A 324 29.52 24.00 -3.23
CA VAL A 324 30.81 24.36 -2.64
C VAL A 324 31.22 25.82 -2.83
N ARG A 325 30.40 26.67 -3.46
CA ARG A 325 30.77 28.07 -3.78
C ARG A 325 31.03 28.91 -2.54
N ASP A 326 30.26 28.70 -1.47
CA ASP A 326 30.38 29.47 -0.22
C ASP A 326 31.28 28.80 0.83
N SER A 327 31.63 27.53 0.61
CA SER A 327 32.72 26.75 1.24
C SER A 327 32.36 25.27 1.21
N LYS A 328 33.37 24.39 1.31
CA LYS A 328 33.15 22.96 1.50
C LYS A 328 32.38 22.66 2.80
N ASP A 329 32.56 23.51 3.81
CA ASP A 329 31.91 23.37 5.11
C ASP A 329 30.44 23.78 5.10
N LEU A 330 29.93 24.41 4.04
CA LEU A 330 28.50 24.70 3.84
C LEU A 330 27.85 23.79 2.80
N ALA A 331 28.64 23.07 2.01
CA ALA A 331 28.12 22.15 1.01
C ALA A 331 27.28 21.01 1.64
N GLY A 332 26.19 20.63 0.99
CA GLY A 332 25.32 19.55 1.43
C GLY A 332 23.84 19.82 1.17
N TRP A 333 22.98 18.97 1.72
CA TRP A 333 21.53 19.11 1.65
C TRP A 333 20.98 19.85 2.86
N TRP A 334 19.98 20.71 2.63
CA TRP A 334 19.42 21.60 3.62
C TRP A 334 17.90 21.61 3.55
N PHE A 335 17.27 21.73 4.72
CA PHE A 335 15.87 22.11 4.88
C PHE A 335 15.80 23.57 5.33
N GLY A 336 15.10 24.43 4.59
CA GLY A 336 14.98 25.86 4.92
C GLY A 336 13.69 26.49 4.40
N ASP A 337 13.47 27.74 4.78
CA ASP A 337 12.25 28.52 4.46
C ASP A 337 12.11 28.86 2.98
N LYS A 338 13.23 28.87 2.26
CA LYS A 338 13.35 29.05 0.81
C LYS A 338 14.71 28.56 0.33
N ILE A 339 14.83 28.32 -0.97
CA ILE A 339 16.10 27.95 -1.61
C ILE A 339 17.10 29.11 -1.45
N GLY A 340 18.26 28.85 -0.83
CA GLY A 340 19.28 29.87 -0.55
C GLY A 340 18.91 30.86 0.56
N GLY A 341 17.85 30.58 1.34
CA GLY A 341 17.50 31.35 2.53
C GLY A 341 18.50 31.16 3.67
N GLY A 342 18.64 32.18 4.53
CA GLY A 342 19.46 32.08 5.74
C GLY A 342 18.78 31.32 6.88
N GLN A 343 17.47 31.08 6.80
CA GLN A 343 16.74 30.32 7.81
C GLN A 343 16.70 28.84 7.42
N VAL A 344 17.57 28.07 8.06
CA VAL A 344 17.73 26.64 7.85
C VAL A 344 17.48 25.89 9.16
N TRP A 345 16.81 24.74 9.06
CA TRP A 345 16.42 23.93 10.22
C TRP A 345 17.20 22.64 10.34
N SER A 346 17.53 22.02 9.21
CA SER A 346 18.22 20.73 9.19
C SER A 346 19.20 20.64 8.03
N ARG A 347 20.30 19.94 8.25
CA ARG A 347 21.41 19.80 7.30
C ARG A 347 21.90 18.36 7.22
N ASN A 348 22.29 17.93 6.03
CA ASN A 348 23.11 16.76 5.81
C ASN A 348 24.33 17.11 4.94
N VAL A 349 25.55 16.76 5.39
CA VAL A 349 26.80 17.09 4.68
C VAL A 349 27.06 16.25 3.43
N SER A 350 26.17 15.31 3.11
CA SER A 350 26.27 14.48 1.91
C SER A 350 26.36 15.34 0.65
N SER A 351 27.33 15.02 -0.21
CA SER A 351 27.43 15.57 -1.57
C SER A 351 26.66 14.74 -2.60
N SER A 352 25.77 13.85 -2.16
CA SER A 352 24.92 13.05 -3.03
C SER A 352 24.04 13.94 -3.90
N LEU A 353 23.71 13.47 -5.11
CA LEU A 353 22.87 14.20 -6.06
C LEU A 353 21.37 14.11 -5.74
N ALA A 354 20.98 13.18 -4.88
CA ALA A 354 19.66 13.12 -4.25
C ALA A 354 19.80 13.35 -2.74
N PRO A 355 18.75 13.87 -2.08
CA PRO A 355 18.74 14.02 -0.64
C PRO A 355 19.02 12.66 0.04
N PRO A 356 19.98 12.59 0.97
CA PRO A 356 20.28 11.36 1.70
C PRO A 356 19.09 10.98 2.59
N MET A 357 18.80 9.68 2.69
CA MET A 357 17.70 9.23 3.53
C MET A 357 17.98 9.41 5.03
N LYS A 358 19.22 9.26 5.48
CA LYS A 358 19.62 9.29 6.91
C LYS A 358 20.79 10.23 7.14
N GLY A 359 21.07 10.52 8.42
CA GLY A 359 22.23 11.34 8.83
C GLY A 359 21.95 12.84 8.90
N TRP A 360 20.67 13.22 8.94
CA TRP A 360 20.24 14.61 9.07
C TRP A 360 20.52 15.16 10.47
N ARG A 361 21.05 16.38 10.53
CA ARG A 361 21.28 17.15 11.77
C ARG A 361 20.15 18.14 11.95
N CYS A 362 19.44 18.08 13.07
CA CYS A 362 18.39 19.04 13.41
C CYS A 362 18.47 19.38 14.91
N PRO A 363 18.85 20.60 15.31
CA PRO A 363 19.20 21.75 14.47
C PRO A 363 20.45 21.50 13.61
N VAL A 364 20.75 22.39 12.66
CA VAL A 364 21.82 22.21 11.64
C VAL A 364 23.20 21.88 12.22
N ASP A 365 23.52 22.40 13.41
CA ASP A 365 24.79 22.18 14.12
C ASP A 365 24.74 21.02 15.13
N GLY A 366 23.59 20.37 15.25
CA GLY A 366 23.36 19.24 16.14
C GLY A 366 24.04 17.95 15.69
N PRO A 367 24.01 16.89 16.52
CA PRO A 367 24.40 15.56 16.10
C PRO A 367 23.46 15.05 15.00
N ALA A 368 23.95 14.11 14.20
CA ALA A 368 23.10 13.41 13.23
C ALA A 368 22.03 12.61 13.99
N LEU A 369 20.77 12.85 13.67
CA LEU A 369 19.63 12.17 14.27
C LEU A 369 19.40 10.85 13.53
N GLN A 370 19.41 9.74 14.27
CA GLN A 370 19.21 8.40 13.69
C GLN A 370 17.76 8.17 13.24
N HIS A 371 16.79 8.87 13.85
CA HIS A 371 15.36 8.72 13.59
C HIS A 371 14.82 9.73 12.55
N PHE A 372 15.62 10.69 12.08
CA PHE A 372 15.19 11.60 11.01
C PHE A 372 15.48 10.95 9.66
N VAL A 373 14.41 10.54 8.98
CA VAL A 373 14.47 9.95 7.63
C VAL A 373 13.85 10.88 6.58
N CYS A 374 14.55 11.13 5.48
CA CYS A 374 14.02 11.82 4.29
C CYS A 374 13.65 10.79 3.21
N VAL A 375 12.36 10.65 2.91
CA VAL A 375 11.85 9.67 1.93
C VAL A 375 11.31 10.41 0.70
N PRO A 376 11.75 10.10 -0.52
CA PRO A 376 11.21 10.70 -1.73
C PRO A 376 9.73 10.29 -1.90
N LYS A 377 8.86 11.29 -2.08
CA LYS A 377 7.44 11.05 -2.34
C LYS A 377 7.24 10.60 -3.79
N ILE A 378 7.08 9.30 -4.01
CA ILE A 378 6.68 8.74 -5.31
C ILE A 378 5.19 9.02 -5.48
N ARG A 379 4.80 9.90 -6.42
CA ARG A 379 3.38 10.07 -6.76
C ARG A 379 2.98 9.02 -7.80
N PRO A 380 1.90 8.24 -7.58
CA PRO A 380 1.25 7.49 -8.64
C PRO A 380 0.75 8.46 -9.72
N LYS A 381 0.95 8.12 -10.99
CA LYS A 381 0.55 8.94 -12.13
C LYS A 381 -0.98 8.96 -12.21
N GLN A 382 -1.59 10.12 -11.98
CA GLN A 382 -3.03 10.32 -12.15
C GLN A 382 -3.30 10.34 -13.66
N GLU A 383 -3.99 9.32 -14.19
CA GLU A 383 -4.42 9.29 -15.58
C GLU A 383 -5.48 10.38 -15.80
N THR A 384 -5.21 11.27 -16.74
CA THR A 384 -6.14 12.29 -17.22
C THR A 384 -7.28 11.59 -17.96
N MET A 385 -8.50 11.67 -17.43
CA MET A 385 -9.70 11.27 -18.16
C MET A 385 -9.98 12.29 -19.25
N ASP A 386 -10.15 11.81 -20.47
CA ASP A 386 -10.65 12.57 -21.61
C ASP A 386 -12.10 12.99 -21.35
N ASP A 387 -12.35 14.30 -21.30
CA ASP A 387 -13.68 14.89 -21.32
C ASP A 387 -14.25 14.84 -22.75
N GLU A 388 -14.96 13.77 -23.10
CA GLU A 388 -15.93 13.79 -24.20
C GLU A 388 -17.28 13.19 -23.79
N ALA A 389 -18.32 14.03 -23.90
CA ALA A 389 -19.72 13.72 -24.25
C ALA A 389 -20.80 14.23 -23.28
N VAL A 390 -21.01 15.56 -23.25
CA VAL A 390 -22.37 16.13 -23.06
C VAL A 390 -22.53 17.35 -23.98
N GLN A 391 -22.92 17.12 -25.24
CA GLN A 391 -23.59 18.14 -26.06
C GLN A 391 -25.00 17.65 -26.37
N GLY A 392 -26.00 18.33 -25.81
CA GLY A 392 -27.40 18.06 -26.12
C GLY A 392 -28.38 18.97 -25.40
N ASN A 393 -28.87 19.98 -26.11
CA ASN A 393 -30.05 20.81 -25.85
C ASN A 393 -30.04 21.82 -24.68
N ASN A 394 -29.95 23.12 -25.03
CA ASN A 394 -31.07 24.01 -24.76
C ASN A 394 -31.07 25.29 -25.62
N LYS A 395 -32.21 25.55 -26.25
CA LYS A 395 -32.54 26.77 -27.00
C LYS A 395 -33.17 27.80 -26.06
N ARG A 396 -32.71 29.05 -26.22
CA ARG A 396 -33.40 30.34 -26.01
C ARG A 396 -33.91 30.70 -24.60
N ALA A 397 -33.29 31.74 -24.03
CA ALA A 397 -33.99 32.96 -23.65
C ALA A 397 -33.04 34.16 -23.64
N VAL A 398 -33.57 35.29 -24.10
CA VAL A 398 -32.95 36.61 -24.25
C VAL A 398 -32.77 37.26 -22.88
N GLY A 399 -31.60 37.86 -22.61
CA GLY A 399 -31.34 38.57 -21.36
C GLY A 399 -30.08 39.43 -21.44
N ASN A 400 -30.31 40.72 -21.64
CA ASN A 400 -29.37 41.84 -21.77
C ASN A 400 -28.61 42.12 -20.45
N GLY A 401 -27.32 42.49 -20.50
CA GLY A 401 -26.64 43.15 -19.35
C GLY A 401 -25.11 43.02 -19.24
N GLY A 402 -24.40 44.03 -19.73
CA GLY A 402 -23.34 44.75 -19.00
C GLY A 402 -22.06 44.04 -18.49
N SER A 403 -20.92 44.44 -19.08
CA SER A 403 -19.66 44.83 -18.43
C SER A 403 -18.88 43.81 -17.57
N GLN A 404 -17.68 43.43 -18.01
CA GLN A 404 -16.40 43.83 -17.37
C GLN A 404 -15.21 43.09 -18.02
N ASN A 405 -14.17 43.85 -18.36
CA ASN A 405 -12.85 43.35 -18.71
C ASN A 405 -12.16 42.82 -17.46
N GLY A 406 -11.78 41.54 -17.48
CA GLY A 406 -10.92 40.92 -16.48
C GLY A 406 -10.20 39.73 -17.11
N ALA A 407 -8.98 39.94 -17.58
CA ALA A 407 -8.11 38.89 -18.11
C ALA A 407 -7.72 37.92 -16.99
N VAL A 408 -8.22 36.69 -17.08
CA VAL A 408 -7.80 35.57 -16.23
C VAL A 408 -6.57 34.91 -16.88
N PRO A 409 -5.45 34.72 -16.16
CA PRO A 409 -4.29 34.02 -16.71
C PRO A 409 -4.61 32.52 -16.85
N SER A 410 -4.38 32.01 -18.07
CA SER A 410 -4.59 30.61 -18.49
C SER A 410 -3.90 29.61 -17.55
N ALA A 411 -4.70 28.66 -17.04
CA ALA A 411 -4.27 27.55 -16.18
C ALA A 411 -3.60 26.38 -16.94
N ASN A 412 -3.36 26.51 -18.25
CA ASN A 412 -2.78 25.44 -19.08
C ASN A 412 -1.24 25.32 -19.00
N LYS A 413 -0.56 26.10 -18.15
CA LYS A 413 0.91 26.02 -18.02
C LYS A 413 1.40 24.92 -17.06
N ARG A 414 0.51 24.29 -16.28
CA ARG A 414 0.87 23.27 -15.27
C ARG A 414 0.70 21.82 -15.71
N GLN A 415 0.08 21.56 -16.87
CA GLN A 415 -0.05 20.22 -17.45
C GLN A 415 1.07 19.86 -18.45
N ARG A 416 2.06 20.74 -18.63
CA ARG A 416 3.22 20.55 -19.51
C ARG A 416 4.51 20.30 -18.69
N GLU A 417 4.43 19.53 -17.60
CA GLU A 417 5.62 19.02 -16.92
C GLU A 417 6.17 17.80 -17.69
N GLU A 418 6.78 18.12 -18.83
CA GLU A 418 7.96 17.52 -19.47
C GLU A 418 8.22 16.02 -19.18
N ALA A 419 7.71 15.17 -20.07
CA ALA A 419 8.24 13.82 -20.23
C ALA A 419 9.61 13.91 -20.91
N GLN A 420 10.66 14.15 -20.13
CA GLN A 420 12.03 14.21 -20.65
C GLN A 420 12.33 13.00 -21.56
N ARG A 421 12.48 13.27 -22.86
CA ARG A 421 12.70 12.29 -23.91
C ARG A 421 14.19 12.21 -24.23
N LEU A 422 14.71 10.99 -24.29
CA LEU A 422 16.07 10.73 -24.73
C LEU A 422 16.01 10.02 -26.08
N VAL A 423 16.98 10.25 -26.96
CA VAL A 423 17.10 9.50 -28.22
C VAL A 423 18.50 8.91 -28.29
N LEU A 424 18.56 7.58 -28.38
CA LEU A 424 19.81 6.87 -28.66
C LEU A 424 19.98 6.82 -30.18
N SER A 425 21.13 7.26 -30.66
CA SER A 425 21.44 7.29 -32.09
C SER A 425 22.84 6.77 -32.37
N SER A 426 23.02 6.14 -33.54
CA SER A 426 24.34 5.81 -34.08
C SER A 426 24.67 6.74 -35.25
N ASN A 427 25.88 7.31 -35.26
CA ASN A 427 26.35 8.14 -36.38
C ASN A 427 26.69 7.32 -37.65
N LEU A 428 26.67 5.99 -37.57
CA LEU A 428 26.78 5.09 -38.73
C LEU A 428 25.47 4.97 -39.51
N GLY A 429 24.35 5.44 -38.95
CA GLY A 429 23.04 5.38 -39.61
C GLY A 429 22.66 3.95 -40.00
N LYS A 430 22.43 3.73 -41.31
CA LYS A 430 22.08 2.40 -41.85
C LYS A 430 23.23 1.40 -41.81
N ASP A 431 24.47 1.87 -41.76
CA ASP A 431 25.67 1.03 -41.69
C ASP A 431 25.97 0.54 -40.26
N ALA A 432 25.18 0.99 -39.26
CA ALA A 432 25.28 0.49 -37.90
C ALA A 432 24.97 -1.02 -37.86
N PRO A 433 25.71 -1.83 -37.08
CA PRO A 433 25.37 -3.23 -36.83
C PRO A 433 23.91 -3.37 -36.36
N ASP A 434 23.21 -4.44 -36.79
CA ASP A 434 21.78 -4.61 -36.52
C ASP A 434 21.43 -4.54 -35.03
N LYS A 435 22.32 -5.05 -34.16
CA LYS A 435 22.16 -4.95 -32.70
C LYS A 435 22.15 -3.51 -32.18
N ILE A 436 22.94 -2.62 -32.78
CA ILE A 436 22.96 -1.19 -32.41
C ILE A 436 21.75 -0.49 -33.01
N ARG A 437 21.41 -0.82 -34.25
CA ARG A 437 20.23 -0.26 -34.93
C ARG A 437 18.96 -0.56 -34.15
N ALA A 438 18.82 -1.78 -33.63
CA ALA A 438 17.70 -2.19 -32.80
C ALA A 438 17.60 -1.41 -31.47
N LEU A 439 18.69 -0.84 -30.95
CA LEU A 439 18.68 -0.03 -29.71
C LEU A 439 18.52 1.46 -30.00
N CYS A 440 18.67 1.90 -31.25
CA CYS A 440 18.48 3.30 -31.60
C CYS A 440 16.99 3.65 -31.58
N GLY A 441 16.65 4.83 -31.07
CA GLY A 441 15.27 5.29 -30.99
C GLY A 441 14.96 6.07 -29.71
N PRO A 442 13.69 6.45 -29.52
CA PRO A 442 13.27 7.27 -28.40
C PRO A 442 13.07 6.45 -27.11
N PHE A 443 13.61 6.97 -26.03
CA PHE A 443 13.47 6.49 -24.67
C PHE A 443 12.59 7.45 -23.88
N LEU A 444 11.50 6.92 -23.34
CA LEU A 444 10.54 7.65 -22.52
C LEU A 444 10.79 7.37 -21.04
N ARG A 445 10.84 8.41 -20.22
CA ARG A 445 11.04 8.27 -18.77
C ARG A 445 9.93 7.40 -18.15
N ARG A 446 10.30 6.32 -17.48
CA ARG A 446 9.41 5.31 -16.88
C ARG A 446 9.93 4.84 -15.52
N GLY A 447 9.78 5.67 -14.49
CA GLY A 447 10.11 5.31 -13.11
C GLY A 447 11.49 5.75 -12.63
N SER A 448 12.05 5.03 -11.66
CA SER A 448 13.37 5.29 -11.09
C SER A 448 14.06 4.04 -10.57
N ASN A 449 15.40 3.98 -10.69
CA ASN A 449 16.26 2.93 -10.12
C ASN A 449 17.48 3.56 -9.44
N HIS A 450 17.83 3.09 -8.24
CA HIS A 450 18.90 3.64 -7.38
C HIS A 450 18.90 5.19 -7.30
N GLY A 451 17.70 5.78 -7.18
CA GLY A 451 17.53 7.24 -7.09
C GLY A 451 17.71 8.02 -8.40
N ARG A 452 17.84 7.33 -9.55
CA ARG A 452 17.93 7.96 -10.88
C ARG A 452 16.73 7.56 -11.74
N SER A 453 16.37 8.42 -12.68
CA SER A 453 15.28 8.15 -13.63
C SER A 453 15.61 6.94 -14.50
N THR A 454 14.62 6.08 -14.73
CA THR A 454 14.70 5.02 -15.74
C THR A 454 13.96 5.45 -16.99
N TYR A 455 14.38 4.94 -18.15
CA TYR A 455 13.75 5.22 -19.44
C TYR A 455 13.50 3.92 -20.20
N PHE A 456 12.45 3.89 -21.01
CA PHE A 456 12.02 2.71 -21.74
C PHE A 456 11.82 3.05 -23.23
N GLN A 457 12.40 2.22 -24.10
CA GLN A 457 12.19 2.24 -25.54
C GLN A 457 11.26 1.08 -25.92
N ALA A 458 10.09 1.40 -26.48
CA ALA A 458 9.03 0.43 -26.71
C ALA A 458 9.36 -0.57 -27.85
N GLU A 459 9.89 -0.09 -28.97
CA GLU A 459 10.18 -0.90 -30.15
C GLU A 459 11.18 -2.03 -29.87
N SER A 460 12.21 -1.73 -29.09
CA SER A 460 13.30 -2.65 -28.78
C SER A 460 13.10 -3.38 -27.45
N ASN A 461 12.06 -3.02 -26.70
CA ASN A 461 11.85 -3.44 -25.32
C ASN A 461 13.10 -3.25 -24.45
N CYS A 462 13.80 -2.12 -24.64
CA CYS A 462 15.05 -1.81 -23.94
C CYS A 462 14.81 -0.79 -22.82
N TRP A 463 15.35 -1.09 -21.65
CA TRP A 463 15.43 -0.20 -20.51
C TRP A 463 16.79 0.49 -20.46
N LEU A 464 16.77 1.78 -20.12
CA LEU A 464 17.92 2.58 -19.76
C LEU A 464 17.83 2.91 -18.27
N TYR A 465 18.75 2.40 -17.48
CA TYR A 465 18.73 2.52 -16.02
C TYR A 465 20.14 2.66 -15.44
N TYR A 466 20.24 3.21 -14.24
CA TYR A 466 21.50 3.26 -13.51
C TYR A 466 21.65 2.07 -12.58
N TRP A 467 22.87 1.62 -12.32
CA TRP A 467 23.23 0.66 -11.27
C TRP A 467 24.31 1.25 -10.37
N ASP A 468 24.13 1.16 -9.05
CA ASP A 468 25.08 1.72 -8.08
C ASP A 468 26.28 0.78 -7.82
N THR A 469 27.10 1.10 -6.82
CA THR A 469 28.33 0.37 -6.51
C THR A 469 28.14 -0.85 -5.61
N ARG A 470 26.90 -1.30 -5.36
CA ARG A 470 26.62 -2.40 -4.42
C ARG A 470 27.28 -3.73 -4.81
N ASP A 471 27.40 -3.99 -6.10
CA ASP A 471 28.03 -5.21 -6.65
C ASP A 471 29.50 -4.98 -7.06
N GLY A 472 30.05 -3.82 -6.70
CA GLY A 472 31.40 -3.41 -7.03
C GLY A 472 31.45 -2.28 -8.06
N PRO A 473 32.57 -1.51 -8.10
CA PRO A 473 32.71 -0.35 -8.97
C PRO A 473 32.65 -0.72 -10.46
N ASP A 474 33.04 -1.94 -10.83
CA ASP A 474 33.02 -2.40 -12.22
C ASP A 474 31.62 -2.57 -12.81
N PHE A 475 30.61 -2.77 -11.95
CA PHE A 475 29.21 -2.93 -12.34
C PHE A 475 28.41 -1.62 -12.20
N SER A 476 29.03 -0.57 -11.67
CA SER A 476 28.39 0.73 -11.53
C SER A 476 28.38 1.50 -12.84
N GLY A 477 27.26 2.14 -13.15
CA GLY A 477 27.10 2.88 -14.40
C GLY A 477 25.69 2.89 -14.94
N TRP A 478 25.54 3.45 -16.14
CA TRP A 478 24.29 3.41 -16.90
C TRP A 478 24.25 2.20 -17.81
N TRP A 479 23.16 1.47 -17.75
CA TRP A 479 22.94 0.22 -18.45
C TRP A 479 21.81 0.35 -19.45
N LEU A 480 22.00 -0.26 -20.63
CA LEU A 480 20.94 -0.62 -21.56
C LEU A 480 20.68 -2.12 -21.36
N GLY A 481 19.44 -2.53 -21.06
CA GLY A 481 19.13 -3.94 -20.82
C GLY A 481 17.66 -4.27 -21.04
N ARG A 482 17.31 -5.55 -21.12
CA ARG A 482 15.93 -5.99 -21.37
C ARG A 482 14.98 -5.63 -20.22
N ARG A 483 15.51 -5.51 -18.99
CA ARG A 483 14.78 -5.12 -17.77
C ARG A 483 15.71 -4.35 -16.83
N VAL A 484 15.14 -3.51 -15.97
CA VAL A 484 15.88 -2.83 -14.91
C VAL A 484 16.48 -3.87 -13.95
N GLY A 485 17.81 -3.90 -13.84
CA GLY A 485 18.54 -4.85 -13.00
C GLY A 485 18.60 -6.28 -13.51
N GLY A 486 18.22 -6.54 -14.77
CA GLY A 486 18.28 -7.87 -15.37
C GLY A 486 19.71 -8.29 -15.75
N ALA A 487 19.92 -9.60 -15.92
CA ALA A 487 21.19 -10.16 -16.39
C ALA A 487 21.45 -9.90 -17.89
N GLU A 488 20.39 -9.73 -18.69
CA GLU A 488 20.50 -9.40 -20.12
C GLU A 488 20.73 -7.90 -20.34
N VAL A 489 21.98 -7.56 -20.63
CA VAL A 489 22.44 -6.19 -20.83
C VAL A 489 23.08 -6.01 -22.22
N PHE A 490 22.64 -4.97 -22.92
CA PHE A 490 23.08 -4.63 -24.27
C PHE A 490 24.24 -3.64 -24.27
N GLY A 491 24.30 -2.75 -23.28
CA GLY A 491 25.35 -1.75 -23.23
C GLY A 491 25.58 -1.15 -21.85
N LEU A 492 26.77 -0.60 -21.66
CA LEU A 492 27.23 -0.01 -20.42
C LEU A 492 27.94 1.33 -20.69
N ALA A 493 27.63 2.34 -19.90
CA ALA A 493 28.44 3.54 -19.77
C ALA A 493 28.88 3.72 -18.31
N LYS A 494 30.18 3.54 -18.05
CA LYS A 494 30.80 3.64 -16.71
C LYS A 494 30.89 5.09 -16.25
N THR A 495 29.77 5.65 -15.81
CA THR A 495 29.68 7.00 -15.23
C THR A 495 28.65 7.04 -14.10
N ASP A 496 28.89 7.90 -13.12
CA ASP A 496 28.04 8.12 -11.96
C ASP A 496 27.15 9.38 -12.10
N SER A 497 26.91 9.87 -13.32
CA SER A 497 26.09 11.06 -13.59
C SER A 497 24.58 10.86 -13.34
N MET A 498 23.86 11.88 -12.84
CA MET A 498 22.39 11.79 -12.61
C MET A 498 21.56 11.52 -13.86
N MET A 499 22.09 11.91 -15.01
CA MET A 499 21.52 11.62 -16.32
C MET A 499 22.42 10.64 -17.05
N PRO A 500 21.87 9.78 -17.92
CA PRO A 500 22.71 8.94 -18.75
C PRO A 500 23.62 9.81 -19.63
N PRO A 501 24.89 9.42 -19.83
CA PRO A 501 25.83 10.24 -20.56
C PRO A 501 25.50 10.26 -22.05
N ASP A 502 25.88 11.36 -22.70
CA ASP A 502 25.70 11.51 -24.14
C ASP A 502 26.64 10.58 -24.94
N ARG A 503 27.78 10.19 -24.37
CA ARG A 503 28.82 9.36 -24.98
C ARG A 503 29.41 8.39 -23.95
N GLY A 504 30.30 7.51 -24.40
CA GLY A 504 31.01 6.58 -23.52
C GLY A 504 30.36 5.19 -23.44
N TRP A 505 29.46 4.88 -24.37
CA TRP A 505 28.72 3.62 -24.41
C TRP A 505 29.57 2.47 -24.96
N GLN A 506 29.63 1.37 -24.22
CA GLN A 506 30.12 0.07 -24.65
C GLN A 506 28.90 -0.71 -25.15
N VAL A 507 28.81 -1.02 -26.44
CA VAL A 507 27.69 -1.76 -27.03
C VAL A 507 28.25 -2.76 -28.05
N PRO A 508 28.30 -4.07 -27.73
CA PRO A 508 28.01 -4.74 -26.45
C PRO A 508 28.74 -4.21 -25.20
N HIS A 509 28.16 -4.47 -24.02
CA HIS A 509 28.63 -3.95 -22.73
C HIS A 509 30.05 -4.38 -22.32
N ASP A 510 30.59 -5.44 -22.94
CA ASP A 510 31.92 -6.01 -22.72
C ASP A 510 32.94 -5.57 -23.79
N GLU A 511 32.53 -4.75 -24.75
CA GLU A 511 33.41 -4.22 -25.80
C GLU A 511 34.03 -2.86 -25.43
N SER A 512 34.96 -2.42 -26.28
CA SER A 512 35.52 -1.09 -26.17
C SER A 512 34.46 0.00 -26.37
N VAL A 513 34.66 1.14 -25.72
CA VAL A 513 33.78 2.32 -25.86
C VAL A 513 33.63 2.71 -27.33
N ARG A 514 32.38 2.77 -27.77
CA ARG A 514 31.98 3.14 -29.13
C ARG A 514 31.81 4.66 -29.23
N ARG A 515 32.45 5.25 -30.24
CA ARG A 515 32.34 6.69 -30.54
C ARG A 515 31.16 7.02 -31.43
N ASP A 516 30.61 5.99 -32.07
CA ASP A 516 29.50 6.08 -32.98
C ASP A 516 28.14 6.07 -32.28
N VAL A 517 28.05 5.61 -31.02
CA VAL A 517 26.81 5.60 -30.24
C VAL A 517 26.74 6.84 -29.36
N SER A 518 25.65 7.59 -29.46
CA SER A 518 25.38 8.74 -28.59
C SER A 518 23.93 8.83 -28.16
N LEU A 519 23.72 9.35 -26.95
CA LEU A 519 22.42 9.65 -26.39
C LEU A 519 22.22 11.16 -26.38
N ARG A 520 21.08 11.64 -26.88
CA ARG A 520 20.74 13.07 -26.86
C ARG A 520 19.46 13.28 -26.07
N VAL A 521 19.46 14.31 -25.23
CA VAL A 521 18.23 14.84 -24.63
C VAL A 521 17.54 15.65 -25.72
N VAL A 522 16.32 15.26 -26.09
CA VAL A 522 15.50 16.03 -27.03
C VAL A 522 14.59 16.91 -26.20
N GLY A 523 14.72 18.22 -26.36
CA GLY A 523 13.85 19.19 -25.70
C GLY A 523 12.46 19.17 -26.33
N ASP A 524 11.44 19.55 -25.56
CA ASP A 524 10.03 19.58 -25.98
C ASP A 524 9.74 20.47 -27.20
N ASP A 525 10.69 21.32 -27.60
CA ASP A 525 10.56 22.26 -28.72
C ASP A 525 11.20 21.75 -30.03
N GLU A 526 11.97 20.65 -30.01
CA GLU A 526 12.35 19.97 -31.24
C GLU A 526 11.19 19.05 -31.65
N GLU A 527 10.23 19.60 -32.41
CA GLU A 527 9.28 18.80 -33.19
C GLU A 527 10.09 17.72 -33.92
N LEU A 528 9.68 16.44 -33.75
CA LEU A 528 10.28 15.38 -34.55
C LEU A 528 10.16 15.79 -36.02
N PRO A 529 11.15 15.48 -36.87
CA PRO A 529 10.97 15.66 -38.30
C PRO A 529 9.66 14.99 -38.69
N ASP A 530 8.70 15.77 -39.22
CA ASP A 530 7.33 15.34 -39.55
C ASP A 530 7.30 14.00 -40.29
N ALA A 531 8.36 13.68 -41.05
CA ALA A 531 8.56 12.42 -41.74
C ALA A 531 8.37 11.13 -40.90
N LEU A 532 8.68 11.13 -39.59
CA LEU A 532 8.45 9.93 -38.75
C LEU A 532 7.05 9.88 -38.13
N ALA A 533 6.43 11.05 -37.93
CA ALA A 533 5.04 11.12 -37.48
C ALA A 533 4.10 10.72 -38.61
N ASP A 534 4.40 11.16 -39.84
CA ASP A 534 3.67 10.81 -41.05
C ASP A 534 3.74 9.29 -41.33
N GLU A 535 4.91 8.64 -41.15
CA GLU A 535 5.06 7.18 -41.33
C GLU A 535 4.26 6.37 -40.28
N GLU A 536 4.28 6.76 -38.99
CA GLU A 536 3.49 6.08 -37.94
C GLU A 536 1.97 6.33 -38.05
N GLU A 537 1.56 7.49 -38.56
CA GLU A 537 0.16 7.82 -38.81
C GLU A 537 -0.34 7.09 -40.06
N GLU A 538 0.46 7.01 -41.13
CA GLU A 538 0.15 6.23 -42.32
C GLU A 538 0.02 4.73 -42.02
N GLU A 539 0.93 4.13 -41.24
CA GLU A 539 0.81 2.72 -40.80
C GLU A 539 -0.43 2.49 -39.93
N ARG A 540 -0.77 3.42 -39.03
CA ARG A 540 -1.99 3.32 -38.21
C ARG A 540 -3.25 3.43 -39.07
N GLU A 541 -3.27 4.36 -40.02
CA GLU A 541 -4.39 4.50 -40.95
C GLU A 541 -4.53 3.26 -41.83
N GLU A 542 -3.44 2.67 -42.29
CA GLU A 542 -3.44 1.48 -43.12
C GLU A 542 -3.94 0.25 -42.33
N GLN A 543 -3.56 0.11 -41.06
CA GLN A 543 -4.10 -0.91 -40.16
C GLN A 543 -5.60 -0.74 -39.88
N VAL A 544 -6.10 0.50 -39.81
CA VAL A 544 -7.54 0.80 -39.64
C VAL A 544 -8.31 0.52 -40.93
N LYS A 545 -7.72 0.78 -42.10
CA LYS A 545 -8.29 0.51 -43.43
C LYS A 545 -8.25 -0.97 -43.80
N MET A 546 -7.44 -1.77 -43.11
CA MET A 546 -7.31 -3.20 -43.38
C MET A 546 -8.64 -3.94 -43.12
N PRO A 547 -9.15 -4.74 -44.08
CA PRO A 547 -10.40 -5.46 -43.92
C PRO A 547 -10.42 -6.30 -42.64
N GLU A 548 -11.56 -6.35 -41.97
CA GLU A 548 -11.72 -7.06 -40.69
C GLU A 548 -11.23 -8.51 -40.76
N GLN A 549 -11.49 -9.19 -41.89
CA GLN A 549 -11.06 -10.57 -42.12
C GLN A 549 -9.53 -10.73 -42.13
N GLU A 550 -8.81 -9.74 -42.65
CA GLU A 550 -7.35 -9.73 -42.71
C GLU A 550 -6.76 -9.42 -41.34
N ARG A 551 -7.33 -8.46 -40.60
CA ARG A 551 -6.98 -8.20 -39.18
C ARG A 551 -7.14 -9.46 -38.32
N LEU A 552 -8.26 -10.15 -38.45
CA LEU A 552 -8.51 -11.41 -37.74
C LEU A 552 -7.51 -12.49 -38.13
N THR A 553 -7.05 -12.51 -39.38
CA THR A 553 -6.02 -13.46 -39.84
C THR A 553 -4.67 -13.16 -39.21
N ILE A 554 -4.25 -11.89 -39.15
CA ILE A 554 -3.00 -11.48 -38.49
C ILE A 554 -3.05 -11.79 -36.99
N VAL A 555 -4.15 -11.46 -36.31
CA VAL A 555 -4.33 -11.76 -34.89
C VAL A 555 -4.29 -13.28 -34.64
N ARG A 556 -4.95 -14.09 -35.48
CA ARG A 556 -4.89 -15.56 -35.38
C ARG A 556 -3.48 -16.10 -35.59
N GLN A 557 -2.73 -15.56 -36.54
CA GLN A 557 -1.33 -15.95 -36.76
C GLN A 557 -0.45 -15.56 -35.57
N MET A 558 -0.65 -14.39 -34.96
CA MET A 558 0.06 -13.99 -33.75
C MET A 558 -0.27 -14.90 -32.57
N VAL A 559 -1.55 -15.18 -32.32
CA VAL A 559 -1.98 -16.11 -31.25
C VAL A 559 -1.38 -17.49 -31.47
N SER A 560 -1.47 -18.04 -32.68
CA SER A 560 -0.89 -19.35 -33.01
C SER A 560 0.63 -19.39 -32.81
N LYS A 561 1.35 -18.30 -33.13
CA LYS A 561 2.79 -18.17 -32.85
C LYS A 561 3.07 -18.22 -31.35
N TYR A 562 2.30 -17.49 -30.53
CA TYR A 562 2.49 -17.47 -29.07
C TYR A 562 2.10 -18.81 -28.42
N GLU A 563 1.05 -19.47 -28.89
CA GLU A 563 0.67 -20.83 -28.44
C GLU A 563 1.80 -21.83 -28.71
N SER A 564 2.41 -21.79 -29.90
CA SER A 564 3.55 -22.66 -30.22
C SER A 564 4.78 -22.41 -29.33
N VAL A 565 5.02 -21.16 -28.92
CA VAL A 565 6.10 -20.82 -27.99
C VAL A 565 5.78 -21.37 -26.58
N ALA A 566 4.54 -21.20 -26.12
CA ALA A 566 4.08 -21.72 -24.83
C ALA A 566 4.16 -23.25 -24.77
N ASP A 567 3.74 -23.96 -25.83
CA ASP A 567 3.81 -25.42 -25.89
C ASP A 567 5.25 -25.93 -25.80
N LYS A 568 6.19 -25.29 -26.52
CA LYS A 568 7.62 -25.63 -26.44
C LYS A 568 8.20 -25.41 -25.06
N ALA A 569 7.79 -24.34 -24.38
CA ALA A 569 8.22 -24.09 -23.02
C ALA A 569 7.65 -25.12 -22.03
N ILE A 570 6.38 -25.50 -22.17
CA ILE A 570 5.76 -26.56 -21.35
C ILE A 570 6.45 -27.90 -21.59
N GLU A 571 6.76 -28.24 -22.84
CA GLU A 571 7.51 -29.47 -23.16
C GLU A 571 8.92 -29.44 -22.55
N THR A 572 9.60 -28.29 -22.63
CA THR A 572 10.91 -28.10 -22.01
C THR A 572 10.82 -28.30 -20.49
N ALA A 573 9.88 -27.62 -19.82
CA ALA A 573 9.66 -27.78 -18.38
C ALA A 573 9.35 -29.24 -17.99
N ARG A 574 8.55 -29.96 -18.79
CA ARG A 574 8.26 -31.40 -18.55
C ARG A 574 9.50 -32.28 -18.67
N ARG A 575 10.36 -32.05 -19.67
CA ARG A 575 11.63 -32.81 -19.80
C ARG A 575 12.52 -32.60 -18.59
N VAL A 576 12.54 -31.39 -18.07
CA VAL A 576 13.36 -30.96 -16.94
C VAL A 576 12.86 -31.56 -15.63
N LEU A 577 11.55 -31.56 -15.42
CA LEU A 577 10.91 -32.21 -14.27
C LEU A 577 11.04 -33.74 -14.30
N GLY A 578 11.26 -34.34 -15.47
CA GLY A 578 11.41 -35.79 -15.66
C GLY A 578 12.84 -36.33 -15.47
N THR A 579 13.84 -35.47 -15.35
CA THR A 579 15.25 -35.86 -15.11
C THR A 579 15.62 -35.66 -13.64
N GLU A 580 15.87 -36.74 -12.89
CA GLU A 580 16.40 -36.66 -11.52
C GLU A 580 17.90 -36.31 -11.54
N GLY A 581 18.27 -35.16 -10.95
CA GLY A 581 19.65 -34.68 -10.77
C GLY A 581 19.84 -33.18 -11.05
N ASP A 582 21.06 -32.67 -10.83
CA ASP A 582 21.49 -31.24 -10.93
C ASP A 582 21.14 -30.51 -12.26
N LEU A 583 20.58 -31.20 -13.24
CA LEU A 583 20.05 -30.65 -14.50
C LEU A 583 18.74 -29.87 -14.34
N PHE A 584 18.12 -29.91 -13.16
CA PHE A 584 16.85 -29.21 -12.88
C PHE A 584 16.96 -27.68 -13.03
N GLU A 585 18.03 -27.06 -12.52
CA GLU A 585 18.21 -25.61 -12.59
C GLU A 585 18.43 -25.11 -14.02
N GLU A 586 19.24 -25.83 -14.80
CA GLU A 586 19.56 -25.47 -16.19
C GLU A 586 18.33 -25.62 -17.09
N GLY A 587 17.51 -26.62 -16.78
CA GLY A 587 16.24 -26.85 -17.44
C GLY A 587 15.17 -25.82 -17.13
N VAL A 588 15.04 -25.41 -15.86
CA VAL A 588 14.11 -24.34 -15.46
C VAL A 588 14.54 -23.02 -16.11
N ARG A 589 15.86 -22.75 -16.18
CA ARG A 589 16.42 -21.60 -16.90
C ARG A 589 16.05 -21.61 -18.39
N ALA A 590 16.23 -22.73 -19.09
CA ALA A 590 15.88 -22.85 -20.52
C ALA A 590 14.37 -22.70 -20.78
N ALA A 591 13.52 -23.22 -19.89
CA ALA A 591 12.07 -23.03 -19.98
C ALA A 591 11.67 -21.56 -19.75
N CYS A 592 12.31 -20.89 -18.79
CA CYS A 592 12.11 -19.45 -18.55
C CYS A 592 12.60 -18.58 -19.73
N GLU A 593 13.69 -18.94 -20.39
CA GLU A 593 14.20 -18.24 -21.59
C GLU A 593 13.26 -18.38 -22.79
N LEU A 594 12.57 -19.51 -22.95
CA LEU A 594 11.59 -19.71 -24.03
C LEU A 594 10.25 -19.01 -23.80
N LEU A 595 9.89 -18.70 -22.55
CA LEU A 595 8.65 -17.99 -22.17
C LEU A 595 8.80 -16.46 -22.15
N GLN A 596 10.02 -15.96 -22.33
CA GLN A 596 10.38 -14.53 -22.35
C GLN A 596 10.63 -14.03 -23.78
#